data_AF-A0A653MKQ7-F1
#
_entry.id   AF-A0A653MKQ7-F1
#
_cell.length_a   1.000
_cell.length_b   1.000
_cell.length_c   1.000
_cell.angle_alpha   90.00
_cell.angle_beta   90.00
_cell.angle_gamma   90.00
#
_symmetry.space_group_name_H-M   'P 1'
#
loop_
_entity.id
_entity.type
_entity.pdbx_description
1 polymer ?
#
loop_
_entity_poly.entity_id
_entity_poly.type
_entity_poly.pdbx_seq_one_letter_code
_entity_poly.pdbx_strand_id
1 'polypeptide(L)'
;MSEDGTPLDFDWEALRAEAREAMAHAYAPYSGYQVGAAALVADGRVVSGCNVENAAYGVALCAECGLVSDLHRGGGGRLTHFVCVDGEGAVIMPCGRCRQLLSENGGPGLLLQTVSGVRRMDEVLPDAFGPDDLG
;
A
#
# COMPACT_ATOMS: atom_id res chain seq x y z
N MET A 1 -10.43 13.41 -22.96
CA MET A 1 -11.34 12.82 -21.97
C MET A 1 -11.56 11.39 -22.43
N SER A 2 -11.00 10.40 -21.74
CA SER A 2 -11.31 8.99 -22.01
C SER A 2 -12.72 8.67 -21.52
N GLU A 3 -13.36 7.69 -22.15
CA GLU A 3 -14.79 7.37 -21.98
C GLU A 3 -15.15 6.75 -20.60
N ASP A 4 -14.17 6.57 -19.71
CA ASP A 4 -14.29 5.82 -18.46
C ASP A 4 -14.06 6.66 -17.18
N GLY A 5 -13.75 7.96 -17.29
CA GLY A 5 -13.58 8.83 -16.13
C GLY A 5 -12.37 8.48 -15.24
N THR A 6 -11.49 7.56 -15.69
CA THR A 6 -10.21 7.29 -15.02
C THR A 6 -9.29 8.49 -15.25
N PRO A 7 -8.68 9.07 -14.20
CA PRO A 7 -7.72 10.16 -14.37
C PRO A 7 -6.60 9.70 -15.33
N LEU A 8 -6.23 10.57 -16.26
CA LEU A 8 -5.10 10.44 -17.21
C LEU A 8 -4.06 9.41 -16.75
N ASP A 9 -3.92 8.31 -17.50
CA ASP A 9 -3.02 7.15 -17.27
C ASP A 9 -1.94 7.40 -16.20
N PHE A 10 -2.23 7.01 -14.95
CA PHE A 10 -1.21 7.01 -13.90
C PHE A 10 -0.16 5.94 -14.24
N ASP A 11 1.13 6.28 -14.12
CA ASP A 11 2.23 5.36 -14.38
C ASP A 11 2.37 4.31 -13.25
N TRP A 12 1.54 3.28 -13.33
CA TRP A 12 1.58 2.13 -12.43
C TRP A 12 2.85 1.29 -12.57
N GLU A 13 3.58 1.37 -13.68
CA GLU A 13 4.85 0.65 -13.82
C GLU A 13 5.94 1.32 -12.98
N ALA A 14 6.04 2.66 -13.02
CA ALA A 14 6.95 3.40 -12.16
C ALA A 14 6.68 3.12 -10.67
N LEU A 15 5.41 3.15 -10.24
CA LEU A 15 5.07 2.87 -8.83
C LEU A 15 5.38 1.40 -8.45
N ARG A 16 5.18 0.44 -9.36
CA ARG A 16 5.57 -0.96 -9.13
C ARG A 16 7.08 -1.14 -9.06
N ALA A 17 7.86 -0.38 -9.81
CA ALA A 17 9.32 -0.41 -9.72
C ALA A 17 9.79 0.01 -8.31
N GLU A 18 9.19 1.05 -7.73
CA GLU A 18 9.47 1.47 -6.35
C GLU A 18 9.08 0.40 -5.31
N ALA A 19 7.96 -0.30 -5.52
CA ALA A 19 7.58 -1.43 -4.66
C ALA A 19 8.57 -2.61 -4.77
N ARG A 20 9.06 -2.92 -5.98
CA ARG A 20 10.08 -3.96 -6.22
C ARG A 20 11.43 -3.60 -5.61
N GLU A 21 11.81 -2.32 -5.66
CA GLU A 21 13.02 -1.83 -4.99
C GLU A 21 12.92 -2.06 -3.48
N ALA A 22 11.82 -1.62 -2.85
CA ALA A 22 11.61 -1.80 -1.43
C ALA A 22 11.61 -3.29 -1.04
N MET A 23 10.91 -4.13 -1.81
CA MET A 23 10.86 -5.59 -1.61
C MET A 23 12.24 -6.23 -1.49
N ALA A 24 13.24 -5.76 -2.23
CA ALA A 24 14.60 -6.30 -2.19
C ALA A 24 15.29 -6.12 -0.80
N HIS A 25 14.76 -5.23 0.04
CA HIS A 25 15.24 -4.98 1.41
C HIS A 25 14.42 -5.73 2.48
N ALA A 26 13.44 -6.54 2.08
CA ALA A 26 12.59 -7.29 3.01
C ALA A 26 13.41 -8.19 3.95
N TYR A 27 13.15 -8.07 5.24
CA TYR A 27 13.66 -9.01 6.24
C TYR A 27 12.60 -10.10 6.45
N ALA A 28 12.70 -11.17 5.66
CA ALA A 28 11.75 -12.30 5.71
C ALA A 28 12.42 -13.67 5.86
N PRO A 29 13.32 -13.88 6.84
CA PRO A 29 14.06 -15.14 6.96
C PRO A 29 13.22 -16.31 7.45
N TYR A 30 12.02 -16.07 8.00
CA TYR A 30 11.18 -17.11 8.58
C TYR A 30 10.20 -17.67 7.56
N SER A 31 9.50 -16.82 6.80
CA SER A 31 8.60 -17.28 5.74
C SER A 31 9.27 -17.45 4.38
N GLY A 32 10.36 -16.72 4.12
CA GLY A 32 10.92 -16.58 2.77
C GLY A 32 10.03 -15.75 1.82
N TYR A 33 8.95 -15.16 2.31
CA TYR A 33 7.99 -14.41 1.50
C TYR A 33 8.26 -12.91 1.58
N GLN A 34 9.01 -12.41 0.60
CA GLN A 34 9.36 -11.00 0.50
C GLN A 34 8.20 -10.21 -0.09
N VAL A 35 7.92 -9.05 0.50
CA VAL A 35 6.86 -8.13 0.07
C VAL A 35 7.42 -6.72 0.09
N GLY A 36 7.14 -5.97 -0.98
CA GLY A 36 7.36 -4.53 -1.04
C GLY A 36 6.07 -3.80 -1.38
N ALA A 37 5.98 -2.54 -0.93
CA ALA A 37 4.85 -1.66 -1.19
C ALA A 37 5.35 -0.27 -1.53
N ALA A 38 4.63 0.43 -2.39
CA ALA A 38 4.86 1.83 -2.72
C ALA A 38 3.54 2.58 -2.89
N ALA A 39 3.56 3.88 -2.58
CA ALA A 39 2.41 4.75 -2.75
C ALA A 39 2.80 6.17 -3.15
N LEU A 40 1.99 6.79 -4.00
CA LEU A 40 2.07 8.21 -4.32
C LEU A 40 1.33 9.01 -3.25
N VAL A 41 1.98 10.03 -2.69
CA VAL A 41 1.37 10.99 -1.79
C VAL A 41 0.85 12.21 -2.57
N ALA A 42 -0.16 12.89 -2.06
CA ALA A 42 -0.81 14.03 -2.71
C ALA A 42 0.12 15.21 -3.04
N ASP A 43 1.29 15.30 -2.39
CA ASP A 43 2.33 16.30 -2.70
C ASP A 43 3.32 15.85 -3.79
N GLY A 44 3.10 14.68 -4.39
CA GLY A 44 3.87 14.16 -5.52
C GLY A 44 5.04 13.25 -5.15
N ARG A 45 5.36 13.08 -3.86
CA ARG A 45 6.43 12.15 -3.45
C ARG A 45 5.94 10.71 -3.46
N VAL A 46 6.88 9.77 -3.64
CA VAL A 46 6.63 8.35 -3.39
C VAL A 46 7.15 7.97 -2.01
N VAL A 47 6.41 7.13 -1.31
CA VAL A 47 6.82 6.46 -0.08
C VAL A 47 6.74 4.95 -0.27
N SER A 48 7.63 4.21 0.36
CA SER A 48 7.74 2.77 0.18
C SER A 48 8.06 2.03 1.48
N GLY A 49 7.90 0.72 1.46
CA GLY A 49 8.21 -0.14 2.59
C GLY A 49 8.33 -1.60 2.20
N CYS A 50 8.95 -2.38 3.09
CA CYS A 50 9.10 -3.83 2.95
C CYS A 50 8.67 -4.54 4.23
N ASN A 51 8.33 -5.84 4.13
CA ASN A 51 7.98 -6.59 5.32
C ASN A 51 9.22 -6.88 6.19
N VAL A 52 9.01 -6.81 7.50
CA VAL A 52 10.03 -7.10 8.53
C VAL A 52 9.45 -8.11 9.49
N GLU A 53 9.92 -9.34 9.36
CA GLU A 53 9.51 -10.44 10.23
C GLU A 53 10.21 -10.41 11.58
N ASN A 54 9.67 -11.20 12.51
CA ASN A 54 10.22 -11.38 13.83
C ASN A 54 10.00 -12.81 14.31
N ALA A 55 10.91 -13.34 15.14
CA ALA A 55 10.78 -14.66 15.75
C ALA A 55 9.48 -14.80 16.57
N ALA A 56 9.00 -13.71 17.17
CA ALA A 56 7.66 -13.61 17.70
C ALA A 56 6.71 -13.15 16.59
N TYR A 57 6.10 -14.09 15.87
CA TYR A 57 5.43 -13.81 14.58
C TYR A 57 4.30 -12.77 14.69
N GLY A 58 3.67 -12.64 15.86
CA GLY A 58 2.60 -11.66 16.10
C GLY A 58 3.04 -10.19 16.04
N VAL A 59 4.34 -9.90 16.04
CA VAL A 59 4.88 -8.52 15.89
C VAL A 59 5.50 -8.27 14.51
N ALA A 60 5.33 -9.19 13.56
CA ALA A 60 5.77 -8.98 12.20
C ALA A 60 5.03 -7.80 11.55
N LEU A 61 5.80 -6.97 10.84
CA LEU A 61 5.30 -5.79 10.13
C LEU A 61 5.21 -6.12 8.65
N CYS A 62 4.05 -5.87 8.02
CA CYS A 62 3.97 -5.96 6.56
C CYS A 62 4.57 -4.69 5.92
N ALA A 63 4.82 -4.77 4.61
CA ALA A 63 5.39 -3.68 3.83
C ALA A 63 4.61 -2.36 3.96
N GLU A 64 3.28 -2.44 4.02
CA GLU A 64 2.40 -1.29 4.15
C GLU A 64 2.56 -0.58 5.50
N CYS A 65 2.95 -1.31 6.56
CA CYS A 65 3.28 -0.70 7.86
C CYS A 65 4.53 0.18 7.76
N GLY A 66 5.56 -0.30 7.05
CA GLY A 66 6.79 0.46 6.77
C GLY A 66 6.50 1.70 5.92
N LEU A 67 5.69 1.54 4.86
CA LEU A 67 5.25 2.62 3.99
C LEU A 67 4.51 3.73 4.75
N VAL A 68 3.57 3.37 5.64
CA VAL A 68 2.85 4.35 6.48
C VAL A 68 3.79 5.04 7.48
N SER A 69 4.77 4.30 8.01
CA SER A 69 5.80 4.91 8.86
C SER A 69 6.63 5.93 8.07
N ASP A 70 6.98 5.62 6.82
CA ASP A 70 7.72 6.51 5.93
C ASP A 70 6.89 7.74 5.51
N LEU A 71 5.59 7.56 5.25
CA LEU A 71 4.63 8.66 5.02
C LEU A 71 4.72 9.70 6.13
N HIS A 72 4.54 9.30 7.38
CA HIS A 72 4.53 10.25 8.50
C HIS A 72 5.91 10.79 8.84
N ARG A 73 6.96 9.96 8.82
CA ARG A 73 8.35 10.40 9.02
C ARG A 73 8.77 11.45 8.00
N GLY A 74 8.28 11.33 6.76
CA GLY A 74 8.56 12.25 5.65
C GLY A 74 7.69 13.52 5.61
N GLY A 75 6.82 13.76 6.61
CA GLY A 75 6.00 14.98 6.70
C GLY A 75 4.49 14.76 6.59
N GLY A 76 4.01 13.52 6.49
CA GLY A 76 2.59 13.19 6.47
C GLY A 76 1.89 13.59 5.16
N GLY A 77 0.57 13.67 5.16
CA GLY A 77 -0.23 13.90 3.95
C GLY A 77 -1.13 12.71 3.65
N ARG A 78 -1.60 12.63 2.40
CA ARG A 78 -2.61 11.64 1.98
C ARG A 78 -2.11 10.79 0.82
N LEU A 79 -2.29 9.48 0.94
CA LEU A 79 -2.00 8.53 -0.13
C LEU A 79 -3.06 8.66 -1.22
N THR A 80 -2.63 8.61 -2.48
CA THR A 80 -3.51 8.73 -3.66
C THR A 80 -3.52 7.47 -4.52
N HIS A 81 -2.37 6.82 -4.66
CA HIS A 81 -2.17 5.59 -5.43
C HIS A 81 -1.31 4.63 -4.62
N PHE A 82 -1.62 3.33 -4.63
CA PHE A 82 -0.92 2.31 -3.85
C PHE A 82 -0.77 1.00 -4.66
N VAL A 83 0.37 0.33 -4.48
CA VAL A 83 0.59 -1.05 -4.94
C VAL A 83 1.48 -1.81 -3.95
N CYS A 84 1.25 -3.11 -3.80
CA CYS A 84 2.20 -4.02 -3.17
C CYS A 84 2.46 -5.25 -4.04
N VAL A 85 3.67 -5.79 -3.93
CA VAL A 85 4.18 -6.89 -4.75
C VAL A 85 4.86 -7.95 -3.90
N ASP A 86 4.86 -9.19 -4.36
CA ASP A 86 5.62 -10.30 -3.75
C ASP A 86 7.05 -10.41 -4.31
N GLY A 87 7.81 -11.43 -3.87
CA GLY A 87 9.19 -11.72 -4.27
C GLY A 87 9.46 -11.89 -5.77
N GLU A 88 8.43 -12.18 -6.58
CA GLU A 88 8.53 -12.25 -8.05
C GLU A 88 8.14 -10.90 -8.70
N GLY A 89 7.72 -9.96 -7.85
CA GLY A 89 7.18 -8.65 -8.17
C GLY A 89 5.78 -8.72 -8.78
N ALA A 90 5.06 -9.83 -8.58
CA ALA A 90 3.66 -9.92 -8.94
C ALA A 90 2.84 -9.06 -7.99
N VAL A 91 1.83 -8.36 -8.51
CA VAL A 91 0.90 -7.58 -7.68
C VAL A 91 0.14 -8.52 -6.75
N ILE A 92 0.08 -8.17 -5.46
CA ILE A 92 -0.68 -8.91 -4.44
C ILE A 92 -1.66 -7.98 -3.72
N MET A 93 -2.52 -8.55 -2.89
CA MET A 93 -3.49 -7.79 -2.10
C MET A 93 -2.97 -7.47 -0.71
N PRO A 94 -3.20 -6.24 -0.19
CA PRO A 94 -2.94 -5.94 1.21
C PRO A 94 -3.84 -6.79 2.11
N CYS A 95 -3.26 -7.25 3.22
CA CYS A 95 -4.01 -8.02 4.22
C CYS A 95 -5.03 -7.13 4.96
N GLY A 96 -5.99 -7.72 5.68
CA GLY A 96 -7.07 -6.97 6.35
C GLY A 96 -6.56 -5.86 7.28
N ARG A 97 -5.49 -6.12 8.05
CA ARG A 97 -4.86 -5.10 8.90
C ARG A 97 -4.31 -3.93 8.08
N CYS A 98 -3.63 -4.21 6.97
CA CYS A 98 -3.04 -3.18 6.13
C CYS A 98 -4.11 -2.37 5.38
N ARG A 99 -5.24 -2.98 5.00
CA ARG A 99 -6.37 -2.24 4.44
C ARG A 99 -6.87 -1.14 5.38
N GLN A 100 -6.92 -1.42 6.69
CA GLN A 100 -7.31 -0.42 7.68
C GLN A 100 -6.28 0.73 7.77
N LEU A 101 -4.98 0.42 7.77
CA LEU A 101 -3.92 1.43 7.75
C LEU A 101 -3.96 2.31 6.50
N LEU A 102 -4.20 1.70 5.34
CA LEU A 102 -4.33 2.41 4.06
C LEU A 102 -5.61 3.26 4.03
N SER A 103 -6.72 2.76 4.57
CA SER A 103 -7.97 3.52 4.70
C SER A 103 -7.78 4.79 5.54
N GLU A 104 -7.08 4.71 6.68
CA GLU A 104 -6.79 5.88 7.53
C GLU A 104 -6.00 6.96 6.76
N ASN A 105 -5.01 6.55 5.96
CA ASN A 105 -4.05 7.46 5.33
C ASN A 105 -4.41 7.86 3.88
N GLY A 106 -5.29 7.11 3.23
CA GLY A 106 -5.73 7.32 1.86
C GLY A 106 -7.21 7.68 1.75
N GLY A 107 -8.03 7.26 2.71
CA GLY A 107 -9.48 7.40 2.69
C GLY A 107 -10.13 6.57 1.58
N PRO A 108 -11.47 6.68 1.40
CA PRO A 108 -12.22 5.87 0.45
C PRO A 108 -11.80 6.06 -1.01
N GLY A 109 -11.22 7.21 -1.35
CA GLY A 109 -10.77 7.54 -2.71
C GLY A 109 -9.37 7.05 -3.09
N LEU A 110 -8.60 6.44 -2.16
CA LEU A 110 -7.29 5.88 -2.49
C LEU A 110 -7.44 4.81 -3.58
N LEU A 111 -6.65 4.91 -4.66
CA LEU A 111 -6.61 3.94 -5.75
C LEU A 111 -5.55 2.87 -5.48
N LEU A 112 -5.93 1.61 -5.62
CA LEU A 112 -5.06 0.45 -5.43
C LEU A 112 -4.95 -0.29 -6.75
N GLN A 113 -3.73 -0.60 -7.20
CA GLN A 113 -3.54 -1.62 -8.22
C GLN A 113 -3.70 -3.00 -7.56
N THR A 114 -4.81 -3.67 -7.88
CA THR A 114 -5.15 -4.98 -7.33
C THR A 114 -4.90 -6.09 -8.35
N VAL A 115 -4.98 -7.34 -7.90
CA VAL A 115 -4.99 -8.53 -8.77
C VAL A 115 -6.18 -8.56 -9.74
N SER A 116 -7.21 -7.74 -9.51
CA SER A 116 -8.42 -7.64 -10.34
C SER A 116 -8.51 -6.31 -11.12
N GLY A 117 -7.39 -5.60 -11.25
CA GLY A 117 -7.29 -4.27 -11.85
C GLY A 117 -7.32 -3.16 -10.80
N VAL A 118 -7.41 -1.90 -11.22
CA VAL A 118 -7.46 -0.76 -10.28
C VAL A 118 -8.80 -0.76 -9.54
N ARG A 119 -8.78 -0.53 -8.23
CA ARG A 119 -9.96 -0.39 -7.36
C ARG A 119 -9.76 0.73 -6.36
N ARG A 120 -10.86 1.33 -5.91
CA ARG A 120 -10.85 2.27 -4.78
C ARG A 120 -10.78 1.54 -3.44
N MET A 121 -10.32 2.24 -2.42
CA MET A 121 -10.20 1.70 -1.08
C MET A 121 -11.54 1.29 -0.48
N ASP A 122 -12.62 2.02 -0.76
CA ASP A 122 -13.98 1.65 -0.33
C ASP A 122 -14.54 0.38 -1.01
N GLU A 123 -14.01 0.01 -2.17
CA GLU A 123 -14.31 -1.30 -2.79
C GLU A 123 -13.48 -2.44 -2.15
N VAL A 124 -12.28 -2.13 -1.64
CA VAL A 124 -11.35 -3.11 -1.05
C VAL A 124 -11.64 -3.34 0.44
N LEU A 125 -12.17 -2.34 1.14
CA LEU A 125 -12.60 -2.40 2.53
C LEU A 125 -13.93 -1.64 2.67
N PRO A 126 -15.05 -2.25 2.24
CA PRO A 126 -16.38 -1.65 2.41
C PRO A 126 -16.73 -1.56 3.89
N ASP A 127 -17.51 -0.54 4.24
CA ASP A 127 -18.00 -0.29 5.61
C ASP A 127 -16.86 -0.30 6.64
N ALA A 128 -15.73 0.31 6.29
CA ALA A 128 -14.55 0.37 7.13
C ALA A 128 -14.84 1.10 8.45
N PHE A 129 -14.39 0.52 9.57
CA PHE A 129 -14.42 1.17 10.87
C PHE A 129 -13.57 2.46 10.84
N GLY A 130 -14.06 3.55 11.44
CA GLY A 130 -13.37 4.83 11.42
C GLY A 130 -13.82 5.81 12.51
N PRO A 131 -13.43 7.10 12.41
CA PRO A 131 -13.77 8.12 13.38
C PRO A 131 -15.27 8.27 13.66
N ASP A 132 -16.10 8.04 12.64
CA ASP A 132 -17.56 8.12 12.75
C ASP A 132 -18.17 7.04 13.67
N ASP A 133 -17.43 5.95 13.94
CA ASP A 133 -17.83 4.87 14.83
C ASP A 133 -17.36 5.05 16.29
N LEU A 134 -16.51 6.05 16.57
CA LEU A 134 -15.86 6.22 17.87
C LEU A 134 -16.71 6.95 18.93
N GLY A 135 -17.79 7.62 18.54
CA GLY A 135 -18.74 8.29 19.45
C GLY A 135 -18.32 9.68 19.90
#